data_AF-A0A0U5CMH1-F1
#
_entry.id   AF-A0A0U5CMH1-F1
#
_cell.length_a   1.000
_cell.length_b   1.000
_cell.length_c   1.000
_cell.angle_alpha   90.00
_cell.angle_beta   90.00
_cell.angle_gamma   90.00
#
_symmetry.space_group_name_H-M   'P 1'
#
loop_
_entity.id
_entity.type
_entity.pdbx_description
1 polymer ?
#
loop_
_entity_poly.entity_id
_entity_poly.type
_entity_poly.pdbx_seq_one_letter_code
_entity_poly.pdbx_strand_id
1 'polypeptide(L)'
;MTRLQHLSLSYISLRSSLGYARMTTAFCFGNLRTLKLRNCEYVLDFLENLVRVGHNLKLRSFEIVYRRDQTKEDFLFAFLATFKGLEEAYITEVPLDTISRKHVTLFSILAPRSSLKRLISDEPVRTPSSREAVEHEIEHSTLLGFIFRLESLKCLAIHRHPSFVKAALRHRTGDEPIEFLHFRIHGIGRRPRDLNAELLGVHNHSNDSLKETDEWGPIVSMKKLAEFAERAFGPIGFPKLAAIAYGDFSHGERFKWSQIGHTKFLSPSEFRAVLDQIEGANEMLSACQTEHVQSPWEDAKAWREVAANYTK
;
A
#
# COMPACT_ATOMS: atom_id res chain seq x y z
N MET A 1 28.51 -17.92 -14.95
CA MET A 1 27.05 -17.76 -14.85
C MET A 1 26.75 -16.55 -14.00
N THR A 2 26.07 -15.55 -14.56
CA THR A 2 25.65 -14.32 -13.88
C THR A 2 24.66 -14.66 -12.74
N ARG A 3 24.92 -14.17 -11.53
CA ARG A 3 24.07 -14.43 -10.36
C ARG A 3 22.94 -13.39 -10.34
N LEU A 4 21.76 -13.79 -10.77
CA LEU A 4 20.56 -12.95 -10.71
C LEU A 4 20.25 -12.58 -9.24
N GLN A 5 20.34 -11.30 -8.90
CA GLN A 5 20.04 -10.79 -7.55
C GLN A 5 18.74 -9.99 -7.50
N HIS A 6 18.32 -9.42 -8.64
CA HIS A 6 17.13 -8.58 -8.74
C HIS A 6 16.27 -9.07 -9.90
N LEU A 7 15.00 -9.35 -9.62
CA LEU A 7 14.01 -9.73 -10.63
C LEU A 7 12.80 -8.82 -10.46
N SER A 8 12.45 -8.11 -11.53
CA SER A 8 11.27 -7.25 -11.57
C SER A 8 10.45 -7.59 -12.78
N LEU A 9 9.23 -8.07 -12.54
CA LEU A 9 8.28 -8.48 -13.57
C LEU A 9 7.04 -7.62 -13.43
N SER A 10 6.51 -7.15 -14.57
CA SER A 10 5.36 -6.25 -14.60
C SER A 10 4.51 -6.53 -15.82
N TYR A 11 3.20 -6.67 -15.64
CA TYR A 11 2.23 -6.90 -16.73
C TYR A 11 2.53 -8.12 -17.61
N ILE A 12 3.08 -9.17 -17.00
CA ILE A 12 3.32 -10.44 -17.69
C ILE A 12 2.35 -11.52 -17.20
N SER A 13 1.95 -12.41 -18.11
CA SER A 13 1.20 -13.61 -17.73
C SER A 13 2.17 -14.71 -17.33
N LEU A 14 2.01 -15.26 -16.12
CA LEU A 14 2.83 -16.37 -15.63
C LEU A 14 2.18 -17.74 -15.90
N ARG A 15 1.18 -17.82 -16.79
CA ARG A 15 0.40 -19.05 -17.04
C ARG A 15 1.25 -20.25 -17.51
N SER A 16 0.75 -21.44 -17.16
CA SER A 16 1.43 -22.72 -17.00
C SER A 16 1.93 -23.49 -18.25
N SER A 17 1.91 -22.99 -19.49
CA SER A 17 2.39 -23.85 -20.59
C SER A 17 3.91 -24.02 -20.59
N LEU A 18 4.68 -22.97 -20.26
CA LEU A 18 6.15 -22.99 -20.21
C LEU A 18 6.77 -21.97 -19.22
N GLY A 19 5.97 -21.17 -18.51
CA GLY A 19 6.40 -19.96 -17.77
C GLY A 19 7.05 -20.25 -16.41
N TYR A 20 6.26 -20.38 -15.33
CA TYR A 20 6.85 -20.48 -13.99
C TYR A 20 7.67 -21.73 -13.74
N ALA A 21 7.25 -22.92 -14.20
CA ALA A 21 7.97 -24.17 -13.91
C ALA A 21 9.36 -24.22 -14.57
N ARG A 22 9.49 -23.66 -15.77
CA ARG A 22 10.81 -23.47 -16.39
C ARG A 22 11.58 -22.32 -15.75
N MET A 23 10.91 -21.24 -15.35
CA MET A 23 11.61 -20.16 -14.64
C MET A 23 12.19 -20.67 -13.31
N THR A 24 11.40 -21.34 -12.47
CA THR A 24 11.83 -21.90 -11.18
C THR A 24 12.97 -22.90 -11.32
N THR A 25 12.99 -23.68 -12.40
CA THR A 25 14.06 -24.66 -12.66
C THR A 25 15.28 -24.10 -13.42
N ALA A 26 15.10 -23.12 -14.30
CA ALA A 26 16.17 -22.53 -15.12
C ALA A 26 16.96 -21.45 -14.36
N PHE A 27 16.34 -20.78 -13.39
CA PHE A 27 17.00 -19.73 -12.60
C PHE A 27 17.42 -20.24 -11.22
N CYS A 28 18.68 -19.99 -10.86
CA CYS A 28 19.14 -20.18 -9.49
C CYS A 28 18.64 -19.04 -8.60
N PHE A 29 17.46 -19.19 -8.01
CA PHE A 29 16.86 -18.18 -7.11
C PHE A 29 17.58 -18.02 -5.77
N GLY A 30 18.54 -18.89 -5.42
CA GLY A 30 19.23 -18.83 -4.12
C GLY A 30 20.05 -17.54 -3.89
N ASN A 31 20.37 -16.79 -4.94
CA ASN A 31 21.05 -15.49 -4.85
C ASN A 31 20.08 -14.31 -4.93
N LEU A 32 18.79 -14.54 -5.19
CA LEU A 32 17.82 -13.47 -5.35
C LEU A 32 17.65 -12.71 -4.02
N ARG A 33 17.78 -11.39 -4.09
CA ARG A 33 17.65 -10.44 -2.98
C ARG A 33 16.42 -9.57 -3.11
N THR A 34 16.02 -9.26 -4.34
CA THR A 34 14.86 -8.43 -4.65
C THR A 34 13.96 -9.16 -5.63
N LEU A 35 12.67 -9.24 -5.30
CA LEU A 35 11.64 -9.75 -6.20
C LEU A 35 10.48 -8.76 -6.26
N LYS A 36 10.20 -8.22 -7.45
CA LYS A 36 9.05 -7.35 -7.71
C LYS A 36 8.12 -8.01 -8.72
N LEU A 37 6.85 -8.17 -8.37
CA LEU A 37 5.82 -8.80 -9.18
C LEU A 37 4.60 -7.88 -9.24
N ARG A 38 4.49 -7.08 -10.30
CA ARG A 38 3.44 -6.05 -10.41
C ARG A 38 2.44 -6.42 -11.50
N ASN A 39 1.15 -6.47 -11.16
CA ASN A 39 0.07 -6.71 -12.13
C ASN A 39 0.34 -7.94 -13.04
N CYS A 40 0.98 -8.98 -12.49
CA CYS A 40 1.26 -10.22 -13.21
C CYS A 40 0.09 -11.19 -13.04
N GLU A 41 -0.38 -11.77 -14.14
CA GLU A 41 -1.42 -12.81 -14.05
C GLU A 41 -0.82 -14.10 -13.49
N TYR A 42 -1.60 -14.87 -12.72
CA TYR A 42 -1.16 -16.13 -12.10
C TYR A 42 0.06 -15.97 -11.16
N VAL A 43 0.22 -14.79 -10.56
CA VAL A 43 1.33 -14.51 -9.64
C VAL A 43 1.30 -15.39 -8.39
N LEU A 44 0.12 -15.71 -7.86
CA LEU A 44 0.00 -16.57 -6.68
C LEU A 44 0.37 -18.03 -7.01
N ASP A 45 0.05 -18.53 -8.22
CA ASP A 45 0.54 -19.83 -8.72
C ASP A 45 2.07 -19.89 -8.80
N PHE A 46 2.68 -18.80 -9.25
CA PHE A 46 4.14 -18.68 -9.30
C PHE A 46 4.75 -18.74 -7.89
N LEU A 47 4.17 -18.03 -6.92
CA LEU A 47 4.62 -18.09 -5.52
C LEU A 47 4.43 -19.48 -4.90
N GLU A 48 3.28 -20.11 -5.13
CA GLU A 48 3.01 -21.50 -4.73
C GLU A 48 4.09 -22.46 -5.25
N ASN A 49 4.49 -22.31 -6.52
CA ASN A 49 5.55 -23.12 -7.10
C ASN A 49 6.91 -22.85 -6.42
N LEU A 50 7.27 -21.58 -6.18
CA LEU A 50 8.51 -21.24 -5.48
C LEU A 50 8.57 -21.84 -4.07
N VAL A 51 7.46 -21.83 -3.34
CA VAL A 51 7.35 -22.49 -2.03
C VAL A 51 7.54 -24.00 -2.15
N ARG A 52 6.85 -24.64 -3.10
CA ARG A 52 6.92 -26.10 -3.29
C ARG A 52 8.28 -26.61 -3.72
N VAL A 53 8.99 -25.87 -4.58
CA VAL A 53 10.34 -26.23 -5.01
C VAL A 53 11.34 -26.08 -3.87
N GLY A 54 11.01 -25.32 -2.82
CA GLY A 54 11.82 -25.25 -1.60
C GLY A 54 13.16 -24.55 -1.80
N HIS A 55 13.23 -23.61 -2.75
CA HIS A 55 14.44 -22.81 -2.91
C HIS A 55 14.77 -22.10 -1.59
N ASN A 56 16.04 -22.13 -1.18
CA ASN A 56 16.53 -21.31 -0.08
C ASN A 56 16.65 -19.86 -0.54
N LEU A 57 15.51 -19.19 -0.65
CA LEU A 57 15.41 -17.81 -1.05
C LEU A 57 15.90 -16.92 0.11
N LYS A 58 16.70 -15.93 -0.23
CA LYS A 58 17.28 -15.01 0.75
C LYS A 58 16.91 -13.56 0.41
N LEU A 59 15.63 -13.36 0.11
CA LEU A 59 15.08 -12.06 -0.21
C LEU A 59 15.22 -11.11 0.97
N ARG A 60 15.65 -9.89 0.65
CA ARG A 60 15.62 -8.73 1.54
C ARG A 60 14.48 -7.79 1.17
N SER A 61 14.07 -7.77 -0.10
CA SER A 61 13.02 -6.90 -0.61
C SER A 61 12.03 -7.69 -1.46
N PHE A 62 10.75 -7.56 -1.13
CA PHE A 62 9.65 -8.18 -1.86
C PHE A 62 8.54 -7.17 -2.13
N GLU A 63 8.14 -7.07 -3.40
CA GLU A 63 7.04 -6.23 -3.85
C GLU A 63 6.05 -7.07 -4.65
N ILE A 64 4.77 -6.98 -4.30
CA ILE A 64 3.69 -7.62 -5.03
C ILE A 64 2.48 -6.70 -5.17
N VAL A 65 2.01 -6.54 -6.40
CA VAL A 65 0.70 -5.97 -6.73
C VAL A 65 -0.08 -7.05 -7.45
N TYR A 66 -1.13 -7.55 -6.80
CA TYR A 66 -1.89 -8.70 -7.30
C TYR A 66 -3.40 -8.46 -7.22
N ARG A 67 -4.14 -9.07 -8.15
CA ARG A 67 -5.60 -9.16 -8.06
C ARG A 67 -5.97 -10.27 -7.08
N ARG A 68 -6.83 -9.98 -6.11
CA ARG A 68 -7.22 -10.94 -5.08
C ARG A 68 -8.01 -12.10 -5.69
N ASP A 69 -7.43 -13.29 -5.66
CA ASP A 69 -8.13 -14.56 -5.81
C ASP A 69 -8.03 -15.31 -4.46
N GLN A 70 -9.17 -15.48 -3.79
CA GLN A 70 -9.24 -16.03 -2.42
C GLN A 70 -8.67 -17.44 -2.31
N THR A 71 -8.57 -18.19 -3.42
CA THR A 71 -8.18 -19.59 -3.39
C THR A 71 -6.70 -19.83 -3.08
N LYS A 72 -5.84 -18.78 -3.17
CA LYS A 72 -4.38 -18.95 -3.11
C LYS A 72 -3.63 -17.96 -2.19
N GLU A 73 -4.32 -17.15 -1.40
CA GLU A 73 -3.66 -16.22 -0.47
C GLU A 73 -2.78 -16.94 0.57
N ASP A 74 -3.16 -18.15 0.98
CA ASP A 74 -2.36 -18.99 1.89
C ASP A 74 -0.94 -19.26 1.35
N PHE A 75 -0.74 -19.24 0.02
CA PHE A 75 0.59 -19.40 -0.57
C PHE A 75 1.43 -18.12 -0.52
N LEU A 76 0.82 -16.94 -0.57
CA LEU A 76 1.53 -15.68 -0.31
C LEU A 76 2.04 -15.69 1.14
N PHE A 77 1.20 -16.13 2.07
CA PHE A 77 1.53 -16.26 3.48
C PHE A 77 2.65 -17.27 3.72
N ALA A 78 2.54 -18.47 3.14
CA ALA A 78 3.58 -19.49 3.19
C ALA A 78 4.89 -19.01 2.55
N PHE A 79 4.81 -18.27 1.44
CA PHE A 79 5.97 -17.68 0.78
C PHE A 79 6.67 -16.68 1.69
N LEU A 80 5.94 -15.73 2.26
CA LEU A 80 6.48 -14.75 3.20
C LEU A 80 7.09 -15.44 4.44
N ALA A 81 6.45 -16.51 4.93
CA ALA A 81 6.92 -17.34 6.04
C ALA A 81 8.34 -17.88 5.86
N THR A 82 8.80 -18.05 4.61
CA THR A 82 10.15 -18.58 4.33
C THR A 82 11.29 -17.61 4.66
N PHE A 83 11.01 -16.31 4.78
CA PHE A 83 12.06 -15.30 4.93
C PHE A 83 12.28 -14.90 6.40
N LYS A 84 13.52 -15.01 6.87
CA LYS A 84 13.93 -14.51 8.20
C LYS A 84 14.58 -13.12 8.16
N GLY A 85 15.10 -12.71 6.99
CA GLY A 85 15.85 -11.47 6.81
C GLY A 85 15.18 -10.49 5.84
N LEU A 86 13.86 -10.54 5.73
CA LEU A 86 13.11 -9.60 4.89
C LEU A 86 13.16 -8.22 5.53
N GLU A 87 13.69 -7.23 4.81
CA GLU A 87 13.82 -5.84 5.23
C GLU A 87 12.69 -4.97 4.66
N GLU A 88 12.15 -5.36 3.49
CA GLU A 88 11.12 -4.61 2.78
C GLU A 88 10.01 -5.54 2.29
N ALA A 89 8.78 -5.19 2.61
CA ALA A 89 7.59 -5.87 2.13
C ALA A 89 6.59 -4.84 1.60
N TYR A 90 6.39 -4.82 0.29
CA TYR A 90 5.44 -3.93 -0.37
C TYR A 90 4.30 -4.78 -0.95
N ILE A 91 3.16 -4.78 -0.26
CA ILE A 91 2.04 -5.67 -0.60
C ILE A 91 0.82 -4.79 -0.85
N THR A 92 0.35 -4.85 -2.09
CA THR A 92 -0.87 -4.16 -2.52
C THR A 92 -1.81 -5.13 -3.18
N GLU A 93 -3.03 -5.11 -2.68
CA GLU A 93 -4.10 -5.96 -3.16
C GLU A 93 -5.08 -5.13 -4.00
N VAL A 94 -5.35 -5.61 -5.21
CA VAL A 94 -6.36 -5.05 -6.10
C VAL A 94 -7.62 -5.91 -5.95
N PRO A 95 -8.75 -5.34 -5.46
CA PRO A 95 -9.97 -6.10 -5.27
C PRO A 95 -10.49 -6.62 -6.63
N LEU A 96 -10.89 -7.89 -6.66
CA LEU A 96 -11.96 -8.34 -7.55
C LEU A 96 -13.27 -7.98 -6.85
N ASP A 97 -14.35 -7.71 -7.58
CA ASP A 97 -15.63 -7.16 -7.08
C ASP A 97 -16.39 -8.03 -6.04
N THR A 98 -15.71 -8.94 -5.34
CA THR A 98 -16.27 -9.94 -4.44
C THR A 98 -15.75 -9.86 -3.01
N ILE A 99 -16.66 -10.19 -2.11
CA ILE A 99 -16.59 -10.11 -0.66
C ILE A 99 -15.55 -11.10 -0.12
N SER A 100 -14.47 -10.61 0.51
CA SER A 100 -13.52 -11.46 1.24
C SER A 100 -13.45 -11.07 2.71
N ARG A 101 -13.41 -12.09 3.58
CA ARG A 101 -13.60 -12.02 5.05
C ARG A 101 -12.36 -12.40 5.88
N LYS A 102 -11.16 -12.52 5.29
CA LYS A 102 -9.97 -12.96 6.04
C LYS A 102 -8.90 -11.87 6.07
N HIS A 103 -8.87 -11.08 7.15
CA HIS A 103 -7.90 -9.99 7.34
C HIS A 103 -6.81 -10.26 8.39
N VAL A 104 -6.72 -11.48 8.94
CA VAL A 104 -5.80 -11.78 10.05
C VAL A 104 -4.81 -12.88 9.69
N THR A 105 -3.80 -12.57 8.88
CA THR A 105 -2.69 -13.52 8.61
C THR A 105 -1.37 -12.84 8.20
N LEU A 106 -1.39 -11.84 7.30
CA LEU A 106 -0.14 -11.20 6.80
C LEU A 106 0.77 -10.72 7.92
N PHE A 107 0.19 -9.98 8.86
CA PHE A 107 0.95 -9.33 9.92
C PHE A 107 1.30 -10.27 11.04
N SER A 108 0.50 -11.29 11.34
CA SER A 108 0.90 -12.36 12.26
C SER A 108 2.11 -13.13 11.71
N ILE A 109 2.27 -13.17 10.39
CA ILE A 109 3.40 -13.80 9.72
C ILE A 109 4.60 -12.85 9.64
N LEU A 110 4.38 -11.54 9.47
CA LEU A 110 5.43 -10.51 9.41
C LEU A 110 5.92 -10.08 10.79
N ALA A 111 5.08 -10.06 11.82
CA ALA A 111 5.37 -9.58 13.17
C ALA A 111 6.55 -10.29 13.86
N PRO A 112 6.76 -11.61 13.71
CA PRO A 112 7.94 -12.27 14.24
C PRO A 112 9.26 -11.87 13.54
N ARG A 113 9.21 -11.11 12.44
CA ARG A 113 10.40 -10.73 11.67
C ARG A 113 10.99 -9.42 12.19
N SER A 114 11.99 -9.54 13.05
CA SER A 114 12.71 -8.40 13.62
C SER A 114 13.49 -7.56 12.59
N SER A 115 13.67 -8.02 11.35
CA SER A 115 14.45 -7.30 10.33
C SER A 115 13.64 -6.32 9.48
N LEU A 116 12.30 -6.30 9.56
CA LEU A 116 11.48 -5.51 8.66
C LEU A 116 11.64 -4.01 8.95
N LYS A 117 12.13 -3.26 7.96
CA LYS A 117 12.37 -1.82 8.03
C LYS A 117 11.29 -1.02 7.31
N ARG A 118 10.70 -1.58 6.26
CA ARG A 118 9.78 -0.86 5.37
C ARG A 118 8.59 -1.74 5.01
N LEU A 119 7.39 -1.20 5.16
CA LEU A 119 6.14 -1.92 4.94
C LEU A 119 5.14 -1.05 4.18
N ILE A 120 4.66 -1.56 3.05
CA ILE A 120 3.43 -1.05 2.42
C ILE A 120 2.36 -2.12 2.61
N SER A 121 1.26 -1.72 3.23
CA SER A 121 0.04 -2.52 3.28
C SER A 121 -1.11 -1.70 2.72
N ASP A 122 -1.33 -1.84 1.42
CA ASP A 122 -2.46 -1.24 0.72
C ASP A 122 -3.50 -2.34 0.45
N GLU A 123 -4.34 -2.54 1.45
CA GLU A 123 -5.53 -3.36 1.35
C GLU A 123 -6.72 -2.47 0.96
N PRO A 124 -7.61 -2.92 0.06
CA PRO A 124 -8.86 -2.21 -0.19
C PRO A 124 -9.64 -2.12 1.13
N VAL A 125 -9.92 -0.90 1.58
CA VAL A 125 -10.93 -0.66 2.62
C VAL A 125 -12.27 -1.11 2.03
N ARG A 126 -13.21 -1.69 2.79
CA ARG A 126 -14.64 -1.76 2.43
C ARG A 126 -15.39 -0.86 3.40
N THR A 127 -16.59 -0.35 3.07
CA THR A 127 -17.55 -0.07 4.15
C THR A 127 -18.04 -1.39 4.71
N PRO A 128 -17.73 -1.71 5.96
CA PRO A 128 -18.46 -2.75 6.64
C PRO A 128 -19.93 -2.33 6.82
N SER A 129 -20.86 -3.29 6.83
CA SER A 129 -22.18 -3.06 7.42
C SER A 129 -22.05 -2.63 8.89
N SER A 130 -23.09 -2.05 9.49
CA SER A 130 -23.02 -1.51 10.86
C SER A 130 -22.51 -2.51 11.92
N ARG A 131 -22.75 -3.80 11.73
CA ARG A 131 -22.25 -4.88 12.60
C ARG A 131 -20.79 -5.25 12.30
N GLU A 132 -20.44 -5.33 11.03
CA GLU A 132 -19.08 -5.58 10.57
C GLU A 132 -18.14 -4.40 10.91
N ALA A 133 -18.68 -3.19 11.14
CA ALA A 133 -17.88 -1.99 11.39
C ALA A 133 -17.10 -2.07 12.69
N VAL A 134 -17.72 -2.65 13.71
CA VAL A 134 -17.10 -2.86 15.02
C VAL A 134 -16.03 -3.94 14.93
N GLU A 135 -16.31 -5.06 14.26
CA GLU A 135 -15.35 -6.15 14.06
C GLU A 135 -14.14 -5.69 13.24
N HIS A 136 -14.37 -4.95 12.16
CA HIS A 136 -13.30 -4.34 11.36
C HIS A 136 -12.45 -3.36 12.16
N GLU A 137 -13.05 -2.50 13.01
CA GLU A 137 -12.29 -1.57 13.84
C GLU A 137 -11.41 -2.31 14.88
N ILE A 138 -11.91 -3.40 15.47
CA ILE A 138 -11.14 -4.25 16.39
C ILE A 138 -9.99 -4.95 15.66
N GLU A 139 -10.23 -5.53 14.49
CA GLU A 139 -9.19 -6.18 13.70
C GLU A 139 -8.11 -5.19 13.27
N HIS A 140 -8.48 -4.01 12.77
CA HIS A 140 -7.54 -3.00 12.31
C HIS A 140 -6.74 -2.35 13.45
N SER A 141 -7.36 -2.11 14.61
CA SER A 141 -6.64 -1.61 15.78
C SER A 141 -5.63 -2.65 16.29
N THR A 142 -6.02 -3.92 16.31
CA THR A 142 -5.13 -5.04 16.64
C THR A 142 -3.96 -5.14 15.66
N LEU A 143 -4.23 -4.99 14.35
CA LEU A 143 -3.26 -4.99 13.27
C LEU A 143 -2.17 -3.93 13.46
N LEU A 144 -2.60 -2.68 13.62
CA LEU A 144 -1.70 -1.56 13.83
C LEU A 144 -0.92 -1.73 15.14
N GLY A 145 -1.54 -2.28 16.18
CA GLY A 145 -0.86 -2.66 17.41
C GLY A 145 0.27 -3.68 17.20
N PHE A 146 0.14 -4.63 16.26
CA PHE A 146 1.25 -5.52 15.88
C PHE A 146 2.32 -4.81 15.07
N ILE A 147 1.93 -3.99 14.08
CA ILE A 147 2.87 -3.24 13.23
C ILE A 147 3.75 -2.31 14.06
N PHE A 148 3.15 -1.58 15.01
CA PHE A 148 3.90 -0.64 15.86
C PHE A 148 4.80 -1.32 16.90
N ARG A 149 4.68 -2.65 17.08
CA ARG A 149 5.60 -3.46 17.90
C ARG A 149 6.84 -3.93 17.12
N LEU A 150 6.92 -3.68 15.82
CA LEU A 150 8.10 -4.00 15.02
C LEU A 150 9.24 -3.02 15.32
N GLU A 151 10.26 -3.50 16.05
CA GLU A 151 11.38 -2.69 16.55
C GLU A 151 12.30 -2.11 15.47
N SER A 152 12.26 -2.66 14.25
CA SER A 152 13.07 -2.19 13.12
C SER A 152 12.30 -1.34 12.10
N LEU A 153 10.98 -1.21 12.23
CA LEU A 153 10.13 -0.62 11.20
C LEU A 153 10.26 0.91 11.13
N LYS A 154 11.01 1.42 10.16
CA LYS A 154 11.24 2.86 9.97
C LYS A 154 10.19 3.53 9.10
N CYS A 155 9.69 2.84 8.07
CA CYS A 155 8.74 3.41 7.12
C CYS A 155 7.49 2.54 7.02
N LEU A 156 6.32 3.17 7.11
CA LEU A 156 5.03 2.50 6.99
C LEU A 156 4.13 3.27 6.03
N ALA A 157 3.69 2.61 4.96
CA ALA A 157 2.62 3.08 4.11
C ALA A 157 1.35 2.24 4.29
N ILE A 158 0.21 2.90 4.46
CA ILE A 158 -1.09 2.26 4.65
C ILE A 158 -2.18 2.98 3.88
N HIS A 159 -3.17 2.23 3.40
CA HIS A 159 -4.39 2.78 2.85
C HIS A 159 -5.50 2.76 3.92
N ARG A 160 -5.39 3.63 4.92
CA ARG A 160 -6.33 3.68 6.07
C ARG A 160 -6.55 5.12 6.55
N HIS A 161 -7.69 5.36 7.20
CA HIS A 161 -7.99 6.63 7.85
C HIS A 161 -6.99 6.88 9.01
N PRO A 162 -6.39 8.08 9.17
CA PRO A 162 -5.41 8.34 10.23
C PRO A 162 -5.92 8.18 11.67
N SER A 163 -7.23 8.18 11.88
CA SER A 163 -7.85 7.86 13.18
C SER A 163 -7.47 6.46 13.67
N PHE A 164 -7.31 5.47 12.79
CA PHE A 164 -6.90 4.13 13.17
C PHE A 164 -5.46 4.11 13.69
N VAL A 165 -4.56 4.86 13.03
CA VAL A 165 -3.19 5.05 13.52
C VAL A 165 -3.19 5.76 14.87
N LYS A 166 -4.02 6.80 15.01
CA LYS A 166 -4.18 7.55 16.26
C LYS A 166 -4.69 6.70 17.42
N ALA A 167 -5.57 5.74 17.19
CA ALA A 167 -6.01 4.81 18.21
C ALA A 167 -4.85 3.91 18.67
N ALA A 168 -4.09 3.37 17.71
CA ALA A 168 -2.93 2.53 17.99
C ALA A 168 -1.78 3.29 18.70
N LEU A 169 -1.70 4.62 18.52
CA LEU A 169 -0.74 5.48 19.22
C LEU A 169 -0.93 5.52 20.74
N ARG A 170 -2.13 5.23 21.26
CA ARG A 170 -2.45 5.37 22.70
C ARG A 170 -1.76 4.34 23.59
N HIS A 171 -1.27 3.24 23.02
CA HIS A 171 -0.72 2.09 23.76
C HIS A 171 0.80 1.96 23.62
N ARG A 172 1.49 3.07 23.38
CA ARG A 172 2.90 3.12 23.03
C ARG A 172 3.83 3.30 24.21
N THR A 173 5.08 2.86 24.04
CA THR A 173 6.15 2.98 25.04
C THR A 173 7.12 4.12 24.73
N GLY A 174 7.07 4.71 23.53
CA GLY A 174 7.81 5.93 23.19
C GLY A 174 9.13 5.72 22.46
N ASP A 175 9.57 4.49 22.21
CA ASP A 175 10.85 4.20 21.54
C ASP A 175 10.75 3.84 20.06
N GLU A 176 9.54 3.91 19.50
CA GLU A 176 9.28 3.27 18.22
C GLU A 176 10.10 3.91 17.07
N PRO A 177 10.67 3.09 16.19
CA PRO A 177 11.64 3.49 15.16
C PRO A 177 11.03 4.26 13.97
N ILE A 178 9.73 4.55 13.94
CA ILE A 178 9.08 5.08 12.74
C ILE A 178 9.53 6.51 12.46
N GLU A 179 10.17 6.68 11.30
CA GLU A 179 10.70 7.91 10.76
C GLU A 179 9.77 8.48 9.67
N PHE A 180 9.01 7.62 8.98
CA PHE A 180 8.13 8.01 7.88
C PHE A 180 6.78 7.29 7.87
N LEU A 181 5.70 8.06 7.72
CA LEU A 181 4.34 7.55 7.52
C LEU A 181 3.78 7.99 6.16
N HIS A 182 3.19 7.07 5.42
CA HIS A 182 2.54 7.37 4.15
C HIS A 182 1.10 6.87 4.14
N PHE A 183 0.15 7.78 4.09
CA PHE A 183 -1.25 7.45 3.88
C PHE A 183 -1.53 7.45 2.38
N ARG A 184 -1.68 6.25 1.81
CA ARG A 184 -2.05 6.03 0.41
C ARG A 184 -3.53 6.34 0.24
N ILE A 185 -3.87 7.61 0.19
CA ILE A 185 -5.26 8.08 0.10
C ILE A 185 -5.67 8.06 -1.37
N HIS A 186 -6.70 7.28 -1.66
CA HIS A 186 -7.39 7.32 -2.94
C HIS A 186 -8.85 7.78 -2.72
N GLY A 187 -9.48 8.27 -3.77
CA GLY A 187 -10.91 8.54 -3.84
C GLY A 187 -11.70 7.33 -4.36
N ILE A 188 -12.97 7.55 -4.66
CA ILE A 188 -13.92 6.52 -5.10
C ILE A 188 -13.33 5.71 -6.27
N GLY A 189 -13.36 4.38 -6.16
CA GLY A 189 -12.82 3.48 -7.18
C GLY A 189 -11.30 3.60 -7.37
N ARG A 190 -10.56 3.94 -6.31
CA ARG A 190 -9.12 4.23 -6.32
C ARG A 190 -8.71 5.44 -7.18
N ARG A 191 -9.62 6.36 -7.55
CA ARG A 191 -9.25 7.57 -8.32
C ARG A 191 -8.40 8.53 -7.48
N PRO A 192 -7.48 9.32 -8.06
CA PRO A 192 -6.72 10.29 -7.27
C PRO A 192 -7.65 11.42 -6.81
N ARG A 193 -7.46 11.91 -5.58
CA ARG A 193 -8.18 13.07 -5.00
C ARG A 193 -7.36 14.34 -5.13
N ASP A 194 -7.98 15.47 -5.43
CA ASP A 194 -7.26 16.76 -5.46
C ASP A 194 -7.08 17.32 -4.06
N LEU A 195 -6.13 16.73 -3.35
CA LEU A 195 -5.80 17.11 -1.97
C LEU A 195 -5.33 18.58 -1.89
N ASN A 196 -4.68 19.11 -2.94
CA ASN A 196 -4.25 20.50 -2.97
C ASN A 196 -5.44 21.45 -3.07
N ALA A 197 -6.39 21.18 -3.97
CA ALA A 197 -7.61 21.99 -4.08
C ALA A 197 -8.50 21.89 -2.83
N GLU A 198 -8.55 20.71 -2.18
CA GLU A 198 -9.22 20.52 -0.90
C GLU A 198 -8.56 21.33 0.24
N LEU A 199 -7.22 21.40 0.27
CA LEU A 199 -6.49 22.19 1.26
C LEU A 199 -6.72 23.69 1.07
N LEU A 200 -6.76 24.15 -0.18
CA LEU A 200 -6.98 25.55 -0.53
C LEU A 200 -8.45 25.98 -0.42
N GLY A 201 -9.37 25.05 -0.14
CA GLY A 201 -10.81 25.32 -0.11
C GLY A 201 -11.39 25.75 -1.47
N VAL A 202 -10.67 25.48 -2.56
CA VAL A 202 -11.06 25.88 -3.93
C VAL A 202 -12.18 25.00 -4.46
N HIS A 203 -12.32 23.78 -3.93
CA HIS A 203 -13.50 22.96 -4.15
C HIS A 203 -14.68 23.48 -3.32
N ASN A 204 -15.55 24.28 -3.96
CA ASN A 204 -16.98 24.31 -3.64
C ASN A 204 -17.61 22.97 -4.04
N HIS A 205 -17.25 21.88 -3.38
CA HIS A 205 -18.22 20.81 -3.26
C HIS A 205 -19.33 21.41 -2.41
N SER A 206 -20.45 21.74 -3.05
CA SER A 206 -21.67 22.11 -2.36
C SER A 206 -21.82 21.17 -1.15
N ASN A 207 -22.13 21.73 0.01
CA ASN A 207 -22.40 21.01 1.26
C ASN A 207 -23.43 19.87 1.14
N ASP A 208 -23.96 19.60 -0.05
CA ASP A 208 -24.90 18.52 -0.37
C ASP A 208 -24.26 17.25 -0.94
N SER A 209 -22.98 17.25 -1.38
CA SER A 209 -22.31 16.05 -1.92
C SER A 209 -21.37 15.34 -0.93
N LEU A 210 -21.06 15.96 0.21
CA LEU A 210 -20.43 15.27 1.36
C LEU A 210 -21.46 14.59 2.28
N LYS A 211 -22.70 14.39 1.82
CA LYS A 211 -23.58 13.35 2.40
C LYS A 211 -23.11 11.93 2.03
N GLU A 212 -22.12 11.81 1.17
CA GLU A 212 -21.61 10.55 0.64
C GLU A 212 -20.72 9.85 1.68
N THR A 213 -21.37 9.05 2.54
CA THR A 213 -20.83 7.71 2.79
C THR A 213 -20.63 7.08 1.42
N ASP A 214 -19.40 7.03 0.93
CA ASP A 214 -19.11 6.11 -0.16
C ASP A 214 -19.32 4.68 0.38
N GLU A 215 -19.41 3.70 -0.51
CA GLU A 215 -19.36 2.26 -0.14
C GLU A 215 -17.97 1.84 0.41
N TRP A 216 -17.12 2.79 0.83
CA TRP A 216 -15.70 2.64 1.18
C TRP A 216 -15.23 3.33 2.49
N GLY A 217 -16.08 4.10 3.19
CA GLY A 217 -15.84 4.81 4.46
C GLY A 217 -15.90 6.36 4.34
N PRO A 218 -16.04 7.12 5.45
CA PRO A 218 -16.06 8.58 5.39
C PRO A 218 -14.73 9.11 4.82
N ILE A 219 -14.83 9.83 3.70
CA ILE A 219 -13.74 10.56 3.06
C ILE A 219 -13.03 11.43 4.12
N VAL A 220 -11.72 11.19 4.33
CA VAL A 220 -10.95 11.99 5.30
C VAL A 220 -10.78 13.39 4.73
N SER A 221 -11.22 14.41 5.46
CA SER A 221 -10.98 15.81 5.06
C SER A 221 -9.53 16.21 5.30
N MET A 222 -9.01 17.11 4.46
CA MET A 222 -7.67 17.67 4.63
C MET A 222 -7.44 18.29 6.02
N LYS A 223 -8.48 18.88 6.62
CA LYS A 223 -8.42 19.39 8.00
C LYS A 223 -8.08 18.28 9.01
N LYS A 224 -8.71 17.11 8.92
CA LYS A 224 -8.41 15.97 9.81
C LYS A 224 -7.02 15.40 9.58
N LEU A 225 -6.50 15.45 8.35
CA LEU A 225 -5.13 15.05 8.03
C LEU A 225 -4.11 16.02 8.64
N ALA A 226 -4.36 17.33 8.54
CA ALA A 226 -3.53 18.34 9.18
C ALA A 226 -3.52 18.19 10.72
N GLU A 227 -4.70 18.05 11.34
CA GLU A 227 -4.83 17.80 12.79
C GLU A 227 -4.11 16.51 13.22
N PHE A 228 -4.12 15.47 12.39
CA PHE A 228 -3.34 14.27 12.65
C PHE A 228 -1.83 14.56 12.61
N ALA A 229 -1.35 15.27 11.58
CA ALA A 229 0.07 15.58 11.43
C ALA A 229 0.60 16.41 12.61
N GLU A 230 -0.11 17.44 13.03
CA GLU A 230 0.24 18.25 14.21
C GLU A 230 0.39 17.39 15.46
N ARG A 231 -0.54 16.46 15.67
CA ARG A 231 -0.49 15.54 16.83
C ARG A 231 0.61 14.49 16.71
N ALA A 232 0.83 13.97 15.51
CA ALA A 232 1.85 12.96 15.23
C ALA A 232 3.26 13.52 15.40
N PHE A 233 3.46 14.81 15.10
CA PHE A 233 4.71 15.53 15.33
C PHE A 233 4.85 16.11 16.74
N GLY A 234 3.73 16.24 17.46
CA GLY A 234 3.67 16.79 18.81
C GLY A 234 4.34 15.92 19.88
N PRO A 235 4.35 16.39 21.14
CA PRO A 235 5.09 15.76 22.25
C PRO A 235 4.59 14.36 22.64
N ILE A 236 3.33 14.03 22.31
CA ILE A 236 2.72 12.72 22.55
C ILE A 236 2.65 11.85 21.27
N GLY A 237 3.29 12.32 20.19
CA GLY A 237 3.25 11.70 18.87
C GLY A 237 4.35 10.64 18.67
N PHE A 238 4.87 10.57 17.46
CA PHE A 238 6.00 9.71 17.11
C PHE A 238 7.31 10.49 17.29
N PRO A 239 8.18 10.12 18.24
CA PRO A 239 9.35 10.93 18.56
C PRO A 239 10.34 11.03 17.38
N LYS A 240 10.53 9.91 16.67
CA LYS A 240 11.44 9.79 15.51
C LYS A 240 10.81 10.18 14.16
N LEU A 241 9.51 10.43 14.10
CA LEU A 241 8.83 10.74 12.85
C LEU A 241 9.30 12.09 12.31
N ALA A 242 9.84 12.06 11.09
CA ALA A 242 10.36 13.22 10.41
C ALA A 242 9.42 13.70 9.29
N ALA A 243 8.67 12.78 8.67
CA ALA A 243 7.82 13.08 7.53
C ALA A 243 6.49 12.30 7.53
N ILE A 244 5.45 12.91 6.96
CA ILE A 244 4.17 12.29 6.63
C ILE A 244 3.82 12.59 5.18
N ALA A 245 3.42 11.58 4.41
CA ALA A 245 2.90 11.71 3.06
C ALA A 245 1.42 11.38 3.00
N TYR A 246 0.67 12.12 2.18
CA TYR A 246 -0.73 11.86 1.84
C TYR A 246 -0.88 11.75 0.32
N GLY A 247 -1.62 10.74 -0.13
CA GLY A 247 -1.94 10.52 -1.54
C GLY A 247 -1.16 9.40 -2.19
N ASP A 248 -1.26 9.27 -3.52
CA ASP A 248 -0.57 8.23 -4.29
C ASP A 248 0.64 8.80 -5.03
N PHE A 249 1.83 8.37 -4.62
CA PHE A 249 3.11 8.76 -5.19
C PHE A 249 3.65 7.72 -6.19
N SER A 250 2.99 6.56 -6.33
CA SER A 250 3.48 5.44 -7.15
C SER A 250 3.47 5.74 -8.65
N HIS A 251 2.82 6.84 -9.07
CA HIS A 251 2.78 7.32 -10.45
C HIS A 251 3.69 8.54 -10.72
N GLY A 252 4.61 8.86 -9.80
CA GLY A 252 5.48 10.03 -9.93
C GLY A 252 4.68 11.33 -10.07
N GLU A 253 5.03 12.18 -11.01
CA GLU A 253 4.39 13.50 -11.18
C GLU A 253 2.97 13.44 -11.80
N ARG A 254 2.51 12.27 -12.29
CA ARG A 254 1.22 12.13 -12.99
C ARG A 254 0.04 12.64 -12.15
N PHE A 255 0.10 12.43 -10.84
CA PHE A 255 -0.92 12.86 -9.89
C PHE A 255 -0.34 13.78 -8.82
N LYS A 256 0.58 14.67 -9.20
CA LYS A 256 1.19 15.62 -8.24
C LYS A 256 0.14 16.41 -7.44
N TRP A 257 -0.99 16.73 -8.06
CA TRP A 257 -2.12 17.43 -7.45
C TRP A 257 -2.80 16.64 -6.31
N SER A 258 -2.61 15.31 -6.24
CA SER A 258 -3.08 14.45 -5.16
C SER A 258 -2.02 14.14 -4.10
N GLN A 259 -0.83 14.72 -4.19
CA GLN A 259 0.31 14.41 -3.34
C GLN A 259 0.62 15.55 -2.39
N ILE A 260 0.61 15.27 -1.09
CA ILE A 260 0.97 16.23 -0.05
C ILE A 260 2.00 15.62 0.89
N GLY A 261 3.03 16.41 1.20
CA GLY A 261 4.07 16.06 2.16
C GLY A 261 4.09 17.05 3.32
N HIS A 262 4.19 16.53 4.54
CA HIS A 262 4.43 17.30 5.75
C HIS A 262 5.74 16.86 6.40
N THR A 263 6.47 17.81 6.96
CA THR A 263 7.67 17.54 7.75
C THR A 263 7.53 18.12 9.15
N LYS A 264 8.27 17.58 10.11
CA LYS A 264 8.20 17.98 11.51
C LYS A 264 8.75 19.39 11.80
N PHE A 265 9.80 19.80 11.09
CA PHE A 265 10.58 21.01 11.43
C PHE A 265 10.93 21.89 10.23
N LEU A 266 10.66 21.42 9.01
CA LEU A 266 11.06 22.07 7.78
C LEU A 266 9.83 22.49 6.97
N SER A 267 10.05 23.40 6.03
CA SER A 267 9.00 23.85 5.12
C SER A 267 8.49 22.68 4.25
N PRO A 268 7.24 22.72 3.76
CA PRO A 268 6.74 21.72 2.80
C PRO A 268 7.62 21.57 1.54
N SER A 269 8.31 22.65 1.12
CA SER A 269 9.29 22.63 0.01
C SER A 269 10.50 21.74 0.28
N GLU A 270 10.84 21.49 1.54
CA GLU A 270 11.97 20.65 1.95
C GLU A 270 11.57 19.19 2.16
N PHE A 271 10.30 18.84 1.91
CA PHE A 271 9.79 17.48 2.10
C PHE A 271 10.66 16.41 1.42
N ARG A 272 11.06 16.64 0.16
CA ARG A 272 11.95 15.70 -0.56
C ARG A 272 13.32 15.58 0.10
N ALA A 273 13.91 16.70 0.53
CA ALA A 273 15.19 16.70 1.22
C ALA A 273 15.14 15.94 2.56
N VAL A 274 14.00 15.98 3.27
CA VAL A 274 13.78 15.13 4.47
C VAL A 274 13.70 13.66 4.09
N LEU A 275 12.95 13.31 3.04
CA LEU A 275 12.84 11.92 2.60
C LEU A 275 14.17 11.34 2.14
N ASP A 276 15.04 12.13 1.53
CA ASP A 276 16.39 11.70 1.13
C ASP A 276 17.28 11.28 2.32
N GLN A 277 16.94 11.76 3.53
CA GLN A 277 17.63 11.38 4.77
C GLN A 277 17.07 10.10 5.40
N ILE A 278 15.90 9.63 4.97
CA ILE A 278 15.23 8.44 5.51
C ILE A 278 15.47 7.27 4.55
N GLU A 279 16.23 6.28 5.01
CA GLU A 279 16.64 5.13 4.19
C GLU A 279 15.45 4.39 3.56
N GLY A 280 15.36 4.45 2.23
CA GLY A 280 14.35 3.74 1.44
C GLY A 280 12.98 4.43 1.35
N ALA A 281 12.84 5.67 1.84
CA ALA A 281 11.55 6.36 1.86
C ALA A 281 11.07 6.77 0.44
N ASN A 282 11.97 7.23 -0.43
CA ASN A 282 11.61 7.58 -1.81
C ASN A 282 11.22 6.33 -2.62
N GLU A 283 11.92 5.22 -2.45
CA GLU A 283 11.61 3.94 -3.08
C GLU A 283 10.22 3.46 -2.64
N MET A 284 9.91 3.58 -1.35
CA MET A 284 8.60 3.21 -0.81
C MET A 284 7.47 4.07 -1.42
N LEU A 285 7.68 5.37 -1.61
CA LEU A 285 6.68 6.24 -2.25
C LEU A 285 6.33 5.79 -3.67
N SER A 286 7.33 5.30 -4.42
CA SER A 286 7.17 4.86 -5.80
C SER A 286 6.65 3.42 -5.96
N ALA A 287 6.63 2.65 -4.87
CA ALA A 287 6.33 1.23 -4.90
C ALA A 287 4.83 0.94 -5.04
N CYS A 288 4.53 -0.28 -5.47
CA CYS A 288 3.18 -0.78 -5.68
C CYS A 288 2.34 0.12 -6.59
N GLN A 289 2.88 0.45 -7.77
CA GLN A 289 2.11 1.12 -8.80
C GLN A 289 0.95 0.23 -9.24
N THR A 290 -0.27 0.67 -8.94
CA THR A 290 -1.50 0.06 -9.45
C THR A 290 -1.94 0.82 -10.69
N GLU A 291 -2.25 0.16 -11.79
CA GLU A 291 -2.96 0.88 -12.84
C GLU A 291 -4.33 1.31 -12.36
N HIS A 292 -4.74 2.54 -12.67
CA HIS A 292 -6.15 2.87 -12.64
C HIS A 292 -6.81 1.93 -13.63
N VAL A 293 -7.65 1.04 -13.13
CA VAL A 293 -8.66 0.40 -13.95
C VAL A 293 -9.45 1.57 -14.53
N GLN A 294 -9.19 1.92 -15.80
CA GLN A 294 -10.15 2.68 -16.59
C GLN A 294 -11.43 1.89 -16.45
N SER A 295 -12.34 2.44 -15.66
CA SER A 295 -13.54 1.71 -15.40
C SER A 295 -14.31 1.63 -16.72
N PRO A 296 -14.95 0.51 -17.05
CA PRO A 296 -15.67 0.35 -18.32
C PRO A 296 -16.69 1.47 -18.63
N TRP A 297 -17.12 2.24 -17.62
CA TRP A 297 -18.00 3.40 -17.80
C TRP A 297 -17.30 4.65 -18.36
N GLU A 298 -15.97 4.79 -18.23
CA GLU A 298 -15.22 5.90 -18.87
C GLU A 298 -15.11 5.68 -20.38
N ASP A 299 -14.87 4.43 -20.81
CA ASP A 299 -14.92 4.08 -22.24
C ASP A 299 -16.32 4.31 -22.80
N ALA A 300 -17.37 3.92 -22.09
CA ALA A 300 -18.74 4.17 -22.54
C ALA A 300 -19.08 5.67 -22.65
N LYS A 301 -18.48 6.52 -21.81
CA LYS A 301 -18.67 7.98 -21.88
C LYS A 301 -17.82 8.61 -23.00
N ALA A 302 -16.55 8.20 -23.13
CA ALA A 302 -15.65 8.64 -24.19
C ALA A 302 -16.16 8.20 -25.58
N TRP A 303 -16.68 6.97 -25.72
CA TRP A 303 -17.31 6.50 -26.96
C TRP A 303 -18.62 7.23 -27.27
N ARG A 304 -19.41 7.65 -26.27
CA ARG A 304 -20.61 8.48 -26.49
C ARG A 304 -20.26 9.90 -26.94
N GLU A 305 -19.22 10.49 -26.37
CA GLU A 305 -18.73 11.82 -26.77
C GLU A 305 -18.08 11.80 -28.17
N VAL A 306 -17.38 10.72 -28.51
CA VAL A 306 -16.84 10.50 -29.86
C VAL A 306 -17.97 10.23 -30.87
N ALA A 307 -18.94 9.37 -30.56
CA ALA A 307 -20.07 9.08 -31.45
C ALA A 307 -20.98 10.31 -31.71
N ALA A 308 -21.13 11.20 -30.71
CA ALA A 308 -21.86 12.46 -30.86
C ALA A 308 -21.16 13.46 -31.80
N ASN A 309 -19.84 13.35 -31.97
CA ASN A 309 -19.05 14.18 -32.88
C ASN A 309 -19.02 13.64 -34.32
N TYR A 310 -19.47 12.41 -34.57
CA TYR A 310 -19.57 11.80 -35.91
C TYR A 310 -21.01 11.74 -36.46
N THR A 311 -21.98 12.33 -35.77
CA THR A 311 -23.40 12.41 -36.20
C THR A 311 -23.88 13.84 -36.47
N LYS A 312 -22.97 14.75 -36.83
CA LYS A 312 -23.29 16.04 -37.47
C LYS A 312 -22.70 16.13 -38.86
#